data_AF-A0ABD5F3Q8-F1
#
_entry.id   AF-A0ABD5F3Q8-F1
#
_cell.length_a   1.000
_cell.length_b   1.000
_cell.length_c   1.000
_cell.angle_alpha   90.00
_cell.angle_beta   90.00
_cell.angle_gamma   90.00
#
_symmetry.space_group_name_H-M   'P 1'
#
loop_
_entity.id
_entity.type
_entity.pdbx_description
1 polymer ?
#
loop_
_entity_poly.entity_id
_entity_poly.type
_entity_poly.pdbx_seq_one_letter_code
_entity_poly.pdbx_strand_id
1 'polypeptide(L)'
;RLDALMPQLVALMPSMIQSMKNQKQMMLNQYQVQKTQQDQTMAQQQDSTAMGEAFDKAQNDDSFYIPPEVLENKDFKRAMNLFFSPDGKSVRFIISHRGDPATPEGIARVDAVHRAAEEALKLTPLE
;
A
#
# COMPACT_ATOMS: atom_id res chain seq x y z
N ARG A 1 63.28 -37.55 -6.97
CA ARG A 1 62.94 -36.33 -6.18
C ARG A 1 61.54 -35.78 -6.48
N LEU A 2 60.86 -36.21 -7.55
CA LEU A 2 59.46 -35.85 -7.85
C LEU A 2 58.43 -36.77 -7.15
N ASP A 3 58.80 -38.02 -6.81
CA ASP A 3 57.90 -38.99 -6.15
C ASP A 3 57.57 -38.69 -4.68
N ALA A 4 58.36 -37.86 -4.00
CA ALA A 4 58.14 -37.49 -2.60
C ALA A 4 57.17 -36.30 -2.44
N LEU A 5 56.94 -35.53 -3.50
CA LEU A 5 56.09 -34.32 -3.49
C LEU A 5 54.64 -34.63 -3.90
N MET A 6 54.42 -35.67 -4.71
CA MET A 6 53.09 -36.13 -5.13
C MET A 6 52.17 -36.52 -3.95
N PRO A 7 52.63 -37.24 -2.90
CA PRO A 7 51.77 -37.60 -1.76
C PRO A 7 51.35 -36.39 -0.92
N GLN A 8 52.21 -35.36 -0.82
CA GLN A 8 51.93 -34.14 -0.05
C GLN A 8 50.90 -33.26 -0.76
N LEU A 9 50.91 -33.21 -2.09
CA LEU A 9 49.89 -32.52 -2.88
C LEU A 9 48.52 -33.22 -2.80
N VAL A 10 48.50 -34.56 -2.81
CA VAL A 10 47.26 -35.34 -2.64
C VAL A 10 46.70 -35.21 -1.21
N ALA A 11 47.55 -35.11 -0.20
CA ALA A 11 47.11 -34.88 1.19
C ALA A 11 46.50 -33.48 1.42
N LEU A 12 46.86 -32.48 0.60
CA LEU A 12 46.39 -31.10 0.72
C LEU A 12 45.15 -30.79 -0.14
N MET A 13 44.84 -31.63 -1.14
CA MET A 13 43.63 -31.47 -1.96
C MET A 13 42.31 -31.51 -1.16
N PRO A 14 42.13 -32.40 -0.17
CA PRO A 14 40.90 -32.45 0.62
C PRO A 14 40.61 -31.16 1.39
N SER A 15 41.64 -30.52 1.95
CA SER A 15 41.46 -29.27 2.72
C SER A 15 41.12 -28.09 1.80
N MET A 16 41.69 -28.01 0.61
CA MET A 16 41.31 -26.99 -0.39
C MET A 16 39.88 -27.18 -0.90
N ILE A 17 39.49 -28.42 -1.19
CA ILE A 17 38.11 -28.74 -1.64
C ILE A 17 37.11 -28.39 -0.54
N GLN A 18 37.41 -28.71 0.72
CA GLN A 18 36.54 -28.38 1.84
C GLN A 18 36.41 -26.87 2.04
N SER A 19 37.51 -26.13 1.90
CA SER A 19 37.50 -24.67 1.97
C SER A 19 36.64 -24.04 0.86
N MET A 20 36.77 -24.52 -0.38
CA MET A 20 35.93 -24.05 -1.49
C MET A 20 34.45 -24.41 -1.31
N LYS A 21 34.14 -25.60 -0.78
CA LYS A 21 32.75 -25.99 -0.45
C LYS A 21 32.15 -25.07 0.61
N ASN A 22 32.91 -24.75 1.65
CA ASN A 22 32.48 -23.83 2.70
C ASN A 22 32.24 -22.42 2.16
N GLN A 23 33.14 -21.92 1.32
CA GLN A 23 33.01 -20.59 0.72
C GLN A 23 31.79 -20.52 -0.23
N LYS A 24 31.57 -21.56 -1.04
CA LYS A 24 30.36 -21.67 -1.88
C LYS A 24 29.09 -21.70 -1.03
N GLN A 25 29.07 -22.49 0.04
CA GLN A 25 27.93 -22.57 0.95
C GLN A 25 27.64 -21.20 1.60
N MET A 26 28.67 -20.50 2.04
CA MET A 26 28.52 -19.19 2.67
C MET A 26 27.97 -18.15 1.68
N MET A 27 28.45 -18.16 0.43
CA MET A 27 27.94 -17.30 -0.64
C MET A 27 26.46 -17.62 -0.98
N LEU A 28 26.11 -18.91 -1.06
CA LEU A 28 24.72 -19.35 -1.30
C LEU A 28 23.79 -18.93 -0.17
N ASN A 29 24.22 -19.09 1.08
CA ASN A 29 23.44 -18.66 2.24
C ASN A 29 23.24 -17.14 2.23
N GLN A 30 24.29 -16.37 1.89
CA GLN A 30 24.20 -14.91 1.84
C GLN A 30 23.27 -14.43 0.71
N TYR A 31 23.34 -15.07 -0.46
CA TYR A 31 22.40 -14.85 -1.56
C TYR A 31 20.95 -15.17 -1.16
N GLN A 32 20.73 -16.29 -0.47
CA GLN A 32 19.40 -16.68 0.01
C GLN A 32 18.85 -15.70 1.04
N VAL A 33 19.68 -15.19 1.97
CA VAL A 33 19.26 -14.17 2.94
C VAL A 33 18.89 -12.87 2.23
N GLN A 34 19.72 -12.42 1.28
CA GLN A 34 19.47 -11.19 0.53
C GLN A 34 18.20 -11.31 -0.33
N LYS A 35 18.01 -12.44 -1.00
CA LYS A 35 16.80 -12.74 -1.76
C LYS A 35 15.57 -12.80 -0.85
N THR A 36 15.62 -13.52 0.26
CA THR A 36 14.50 -13.61 1.21
C THR A 36 14.10 -12.23 1.74
N GLN A 37 15.08 -11.37 2.03
CA GLN A 37 14.81 -10.02 2.51
C GLN A 37 14.19 -9.14 1.41
N GLN A 38 14.64 -9.27 0.18
CA GLN A 38 14.07 -8.57 -0.97
C GLN A 38 12.65 -9.07 -1.28
N ASP A 39 12.43 -10.39 -1.26
CA ASP A 39 11.13 -11.04 -1.45
C ASP A 39 10.14 -10.62 -0.35
N GLN A 40 10.56 -10.49 0.91
CA GLN A 40 9.73 -9.97 2.00
C GLN A 40 9.33 -8.50 1.78
N THR A 41 10.28 -7.68 1.31
CA THR A 41 10.02 -6.25 1.05
C THR A 41 9.05 -6.08 -0.12
N MET A 42 9.22 -6.89 -1.17
CA MET A 42 8.32 -6.91 -2.32
C MET A 42 6.94 -7.41 -1.95
N ALA A 43 6.83 -8.50 -1.16
CA ALA A 43 5.54 -9.04 -0.74
C ALA A 43 4.71 -8.01 0.07
N GLN A 44 5.35 -7.23 0.96
CA GLN A 44 4.66 -6.16 1.69
C GLN A 44 4.15 -5.04 0.78
N GLN A 45 4.90 -4.66 -0.26
CA GLN A 45 4.47 -3.66 -1.24
C GLN A 45 3.40 -4.21 -2.21
N GLN A 46 3.47 -5.50 -2.51
CA GLN A 46 2.50 -6.19 -3.36
C GLN A 46 1.17 -6.31 -2.65
N ASP A 47 1.14 -6.55 -1.34
CA ASP A 47 -0.10 -6.65 -0.55
C ASP A 47 -0.88 -5.32 -0.54
N SER A 48 -0.21 -4.18 -0.32
CA SER A 48 -0.90 -2.88 -0.29
C SER A 48 -1.48 -2.49 -1.66
N THR A 49 -0.75 -2.80 -2.74
CA THR A 49 -1.19 -2.54 -4.11
C THR A 49 -2.28 -3.52 -4.55
N ALA A 50 -2.13 -4.81 -4.23
CA ALA A 50 -3.11 -5.85 -4.56
C ALA A 50 -4.42 -5.67 -3.80
N MET A 51 -4.39 -5.21 -2.55
CA MET A 51 -5.60 -4.86 -1.82
C MET A 51 -6.29 -3.64 -2.45
N GLY A 52 -5.55 -2.58 -2.82
CA GLY A 52 -6.11 -1.45 -3.56
C GLY A 52 -6.78 -1.87 -4.88
N GLU A 53 -6.11 -2.69 -5.68
CA GLU A 53 -6.67 -3.23 -6.93
C GLU A 53 -7.87 -4.16 -6.70
N ALA A 54 -7.88 -4.93 -5.60
CA ALA A 54 -8.98 -5.83 -5.26
C ALA A 54 -10.23 -5.04 -4.85
N PHE A 55 -10.08 -3.94 -4.10
CA PHE A 55 -11.19 -3.04 -3.76
C PHE A 55 -11.71 -2.29 -5.00
N ASP A 56 -10.82 -1.78 -5.86
CA ASP A 56 -11.20 -1.15 -7.13
C ASP A 56 -11.91 -2.14 -8.08
N LYS A 57 -11.44 -3.40 -8.15
CA LYS A 57 -12.07 -4.46 -8.98
C LYS A 57 -13.36 -5.02 -8.39
N ALA A 58 -13.55 -4.96 -7.08
CA ALA A 58 -14.76 -5.46 -6.45
C ALA A 58 -16.02 -4.70 -6.92
N GLN A 59 -15.86 -3.51 -7.53
CA GLN A 59 -16.97 -2.64 -7.96
C GLN A 59 -18.01 -2.46 -6.85
N ASN A 60 -17.55 -2.55 -5.60
CA ASN A 60 -18.39 -2.35 -4.45
C ASN A 60 -18.23 -0.87 -4.10
N ASP A 61 -19.15 -0.05 -4.60
CA ASP A 61 -19.18 1.40 -4.42
C ASP A 61 -19.24 1.82 -2.93
N ASP A 62 -19.36 0.86 -2.02
CA ASP A 62 -19.49 1.04 -0.58
C ASP A 62 -18.16 1.31 0.15
N SER A 63 -16.99 1.09 -0.48
CA SER A 63 -15.70 1.33 0.19
C SER A 63 -14.56 1.70 -0.74
N PHE A 64 -13.70 2.62 -0.29
CA PHE A 64 -12.46 3.01 -0.98
C PHE A 64 -11.28 2.85 -0.03
N TYR A 65 -10.16 2.32 -0.56
CA TYR A 65 -8.94 2.16 0.22
C TYR A 65 -8.09 3.43 0.16
N ILE A 66 -7.73 3.97 1.33
CA ILE A 66 -6.71 5.02 1.44
C ILE A 66 -5.43 4.40 2.02
N PRO A 67 -4.31 4.42 1.28
CA PRO A 67 -3.02 4.00 1.81
C PRO A 67 -2.62 4.85 3.05
N PRO A 68 -2.07 4.24 4.11
CA PRO A 68 -1.68 4.96 5.34
C PRO A 68 -0.72 6.13 5.08
N GLU A 69 0.11 6.02 4.05
CA GLU A 69 1.07 7.04 3.61
C GLU A 69 0.39 8.36 3.22
N VAL A 70 -0.81 8.30 2.66
CA VAL A 70 -1.60 9.48 2.27
C VAL A 70 -2.11 10.21 3.50
N LEU A 71 -2.41 9.49 4.58
CA LEU A 71 -2.86 10.07 5.85
C LEU A 71 -1.77 10.90 6.53
N GLU A 72 -0.49 10.64 6.24
CA GLU A 72 0.64 11.39 6.77
C GLU A 72 0.92 12.71 6.01
N ASN A 73 0.33 12.88 4.82
CA ASN A 73 0.50 14.08 4.01
C ASN A 73 -0.13 15.31 4.69
N LYS A 74 0.62 16.42 4.78
CA LYS A 74 0.18 17.66 5.45
C LYS A 74 -1.06 18.29 4.81
N ASP A 75 -1.17 18.23 3.48
CA ASP A 75 -2.31 18.77 2.75
C ASP A 75 -3.55 17.90 2.95
N PHE A 76 -3.37 16.58 3.00
CA PHE A 76 -4.45 15.64 3.31
C PHE A 76 -4.99 15.85 4.74
N LYS A 77 -4.11 15.97 5.74
CA LYS A 77 -4.50 16.29 7.12
C LYS A 77 -5.27 17.62 7.21
N ARG A 78 -4.86 18.62 6.42
CA ARG A 78 -5.56 19.90 6.35
C ARG A 78 -6.96 19.75 5.74
N ALA A 79 -7.09 18.99 4.65
CA ALA A 79 -8.37 18.70 4.03
C ALA A 79 -9.28 17.92 5.00
N MET A 80 -8.77 16.89 5.67
CA MET A 80 -9.51 16.16 6.70
C MET A 80 -10.09 17.09 7.77
N ASN A 81 -9.29 18.02 8.31
CA ASN A 81 -9.78 18.96 9.33
C ASN A 81 -10.87 19.92 8.83
N LEU A 82 -10.95 20.17 7.52
CA LEU A 82 -11.95 21.06 6.93
C LEU A 82 -13.27 20.34 6.61
N PHE A 83 -13.18 19.05 6.27
CA PHE A 83 -14.30 18.26 5.77
C PHE A 83 -14.82 17.22 6.76
N PHE A 84 -14.02 16.79 7.75
CA PHE A 84 -14.43 15.84 8.78
C PHE A 84 -14.49 16.52 10.14
N SER A 85 -15.41 16.06 10.99
CA SER A 85 -15.43 16.46 12.39
C SER A 85 -14.22 15.90 13.15
N PRO A 86 -13.80 16.52 14.28
CA PRO A 86 -12.67 16.03 15.08
C PRO A 86 -12.83 14.59 15.57
N ASP A 87 -14.08 14.11 15.72
CA ASP A 87 -14.41 12.74 16.10
C ASP A 87 -14.58 11.78 14.91
N GLY A 88 -14.45 12.28 13.68
CA GLY A 88 -14.56 11.50 12.44
C GLY A 88 -15.98 11.05 12.09
N LYS A 89 -17.00 11.45 12.85
CA LYS A 89 -18.38 10.96 12.69
C LYS A 89 -19.26 11.80 11.77
N SER A 90 -18.80 12.99 11.39
CA SER A 90 -19.55 13.90 10.52
C SER A 90 -18.65 14.37 9.38
N VAL A 91 -19.25 14.45 8.19
CA VAL A 91 -18.58 14.94 6.99
C VAL A 91 -19.34 16.13 6.43
N ARG A 92 -18.61 17.14 5.95
CA ARG A 92 -19.15 18.31 5.26
C ARG A 92 -19.03 18.10 3.75
N PHE A 93 -20.14 18.22 3.04
CA PHE A 93 -20.15 18.28 1.58
C PHE A 93 -20.39 19.72 1.11
N ILE A 94 -19.70 20.13 0.06
CA ILE A 94 -19.90 21.44 -0.59
C ILE A 94 -20.48 21.18 -1.98
N ILE A 95 -21.74 21.55 -2.17
CA ILE A 95 -22.44 21.38 -3.44
C ILE A 95 -22.36 22.72 -4.19
N SER A 96 -21.64 22.70 -5.32
CA SER A 96 -21.51 23.87 -6.20
C SER A 96 -22.52 23.78 -7.33
N HIS A 97 -23.45 24.73 -7.40
CA HIS A 97 -24.45 24.77 -8.47
C HIS A 97 -23.87 25.42 -9.74
N ARG A 98 -24.33 24.94 -10.90
CA ARG A 98 -24.05 25.59 -12.19
C ARG A 98 -25.06 26.74 -12.40
N GLY A 99 -24.54 27.97 -12.43
CA GLY A 99 -25.33 29.21 -12.57
C GLY A 99 -25.12 30.15 -11.38
N ASP A 100 -25.77 31.32 -11.40
CA ASP A 100 -25.73 32.25 -10.27
C ASP A 100 -26.67 31.77 -9.15
N PRO A 101 -26.14 31.40 -7.97
CA PRO A 101 -26.95 30.91 -6.86
C PRO A 101 -27.89 31.98 -6.26
N ALA A 102 -27.66 33.27 -6.53
CA ALA A 102 -28.51 34.36 -6.03
C ALA A 102 -29.75 34.62 -6.90
N THR A 103 -29.95 33.86 -7.98
CA THR A 103 -31.14 33.94 -8.84
C THR A 103 -32.31 33.13 -8.26
N PRO A 104 -33.58 33.49 -8.59
CA PRO A 104 -34.74 32.70 -8.21
C PRO A 104 -34.63 31.22 -8.63
N GLU A 105 -34.10 30.96 -9.83
CA GLU A 105 -33.88 29.61 -10.35
C GLU A 105 -32.79 28.85 -9.59
N GLY A 106 -31.75 29.55 -9.13
CA GLY A 106 -30.70 28.98 -8.28
C GLY A 106 -31.22 28.60 -6.90
N ILE A 107 -31.97 29.50 -6.26
CA ILE A 107 -32.59 29.28 -4.95
C ILE A 107 -33.62 28.14 -5.02
N ALA A 108 -34.42 28.06 -6.08
CA ALA A 108 -35.42 27.02 -6.26
C ALA A 108 -34.82 25.59 -6.30
N ARG A 109 -33.53 25.43 -6.61
CA ARG A 109 -32.84 24.13 -6.61
C ARG A 109 -32.43 23.66 -5.21
N VAL A 110 -32.35 24.56 -4.24
CA VAL A 110 -31.89 24.25 -2.88
C VAL A 110 -32.80 23.19 -2.23
N ASP A 111 -34.12 23.36 -2.32
CA ASP A 111 -35.08 22.43 -1.72
C ASP A 111 -35.05 21.03 -2.35
N ALA A 112 -34.72 20.94 -3.64
CA ALA A 112 -34.56 19.66 -4.32
C ALA A 112 -33.28 18.94 -3.85
N VAL A 113 -32.18 19.69 -3.72
CA VAL A 113 -30.91 19.15 -3.22
C VAL A 113 -31.02 18.72 -1.76
N HIS A 114 -31.70 19.51 -0.91
CA HIS A 114 -31.91 19.18 0.49
C HIS A 114 -32.69 17.86 0.64
N ARG A 115 -33.80 17.70 -0.08
CA ARG A 115 -34.59 16.45 -0.07
C ARG A 115 -33.78 15.26 -0.57
N ALA A 116 -33.02 15.42 -1.65
CA ALA A 116 -32.17 14.36 -2.16
C ALA A 116 -31.10 13.93 -1.14
N ALA A 117 -30.51 14.87 -0.40
CA ALA A 117 -29.55 14.57 0.65
C ALA A 117 -30.19 13.83 1.84
N GLU A 118 -31.40 14.21 2.26
CA GLU A 118 -32.16 13.51 3.31
C GLU A 118 -32.56 12.09 2.89
N GLU A 119 -32.92 11.88 1.62
CA GLU A 119 -33.25 10.56 1.10
C GLU A 119 -32.02 9.67 0.95
N ALA A 120 -30.87 10.22 0.56
CA ALA A 120 -29.61 9.49 0.46
C ALA A 120 -29.18 8.91 1.83
N LEU A 121 -29.39 9.64 2.92
CA LEU A 121 -29.13 9.15 4.29
C LEU A 121 -29.89 7.86 4.63
N LYS A 122 -31.08 7.64 4.05
CA LYS A 122 -31.88 6.42 4.31
C LYS A 122 -31.30 5.19 3.63
N LEU A 123 -30.50 5.37 2.58
CA LEU A 123 -29.93 4.28 1.78
C LEU A 123 -28.46 4.01 2.11
N THR A 124 -27.80 4.85 2.92
CA THR A 124 -26.43 4.62 3.39
C THR A 124 -26.43 3.85 4.72
N PRO A 125 -25.93 2.61 4.78
CA PRO A 125 -25.78 1.88 6.03
C PRO A 125 -24.80 2.62 6.96
N LEU A 126 -25.21 2.84 8.20
CA LEU A 126 -24.31 3.20 9.30
C LEU A 126 -23.77 1.89 9.90
N GLU A 127 -22.75 1.31 9.25
CA GLU A 127 -21.93 0.26 9.86
C GLU A 127 -20.67 0.82 10.52
#